data_AF-A0A815YK62-F1
#
_entry.id   AF-A0A815YK62-F1
#
_cell.length_a   1.000
_cell.length_b   1.000
_cell.length_c   1.000
_cell.angle_alpha   90.00
_cell.angle_beta   90.00
_cell.angle_gamma   90.00
#
_symmetry.space_group_name_H-M   'P 1'
#
loop_
_entity.id
_entity.type
_entity.pdbx_description
1 polymer ?
#
loop_
_entity_poly.entity_id
_entity_poly.type
_entity_poly.pdbx_seq_one_letter_code
_entity_poly.pdbx_strand_id
1 'polypeptide(L)'
;MLRSYESNMPGIEIILRRLKLFDLILTPTENEIGRDLVDFLSAFETTRTILSASKSYPTISLCLLLRIKIESMLHSTGTESSVLEELKHLLSEHIDARFPITPLNICGFLLDPSQLKIDISRYLTQNKTRKEKLLLDMIKRFKIDHAAHINTVQNIHTLSTSSSASTS
;
A
#
# COMPACT_ATOMS: atom_id res chain seq x y z
N MET A 1 -20.66 6.90 3.58
CA MET A 1 -21.45 8.14 3.75
C MET A 1 -21.58 8.89 2.43
N LEU A 2 -20.49 9.37 1.82
CA LEU A 2 -20.51 10.11 0.54
C LEU A 2 -21.20 9.35 -0.61
N ARG A 3 -20.86 8.07 -0.86
CA ARG A 3 -21.58 7.23 -1.85
C ARG A 3 -23.09 7.13 -1.59
N SER A 4 -23.48 7.06 -0.32
CA SER A 4 -24.90 6.98 0.07
C SER A 4 -25.60 8.31 -0.14
N TYR A 5 -24.91 9.42 0.10
CA TYR A 5 -25.41 10.76 -0.22
C TYR A 5 -25.58 10.93 -1.74
N GLU A 6 -24.56 10.61 -2.53
CA GLU A 6 -24.59 10.68 -3.99
C GLU A 6 -25.75 9.83 -4.57
N SER A 7 -25.90 8.59 -4.10
CA SER A 7 -26.96 7.68 -4.58
C SER A 7 -28.37 8.18 -4.25
N ASN A 8 -28.53 8.94 -3.16
CA ASN A 8 -29.84 9.43 -2.70
C ASN A 8 -30.05 10.92 -2.99
N MET A 9 -29.11 11.58 -3.68
CA MET A 9 -29.14 13.01 -3.97
C MET A 9 -30.47 13.47 -4.60
N PRO A 10 -31.06 12.76 -5.59
CA PRO A 10 -32.34 13.17 -6.17
C PRO A 10 -33.48 13.14 -5.15
N GLY A 11 -33.49 12.15 -4.25
CA GLY A 11 -34.51 12.02 -3.20
C GLY A 11 -34.35 13.09 -2.12
N ILE A 12 -33.12 13.39 -1.73
CA ILE A 12 -32.79 14.46 -0.78
C ILE A 12 -33.24 15.81 -1.34
N GLU A 13 -32.97 16.09 -2.62
CA GLU A 13 -33.37 17.34 -3.26
C GLU A 13 -34.89 17.51 -3.31
N ILE A 14 -35.63 16.44 -3.61
CA ILE A 14 -37.11 16.46 -3.58
C ILE A 14 -37.62 16.80 -2.17
N ILE A 15 -37.04 16.21 -1.12
CA ILE A 15 -37.43 16.48 0.27
C ILE A 15 -37.10 17.92 0.66
N LEU A 16 -35.91 18.41 0.33
CA LEU A 16 -35.49 19.78 0.64
C LEU A 16 -36.36 20.82 -0.08
N ARG A 17 -36.72 20.57 -1.34
CA ARG A 17 -37.67 21.42 -2.10
C ARG A 17 -39.06 21.44 -1.46
N ARG A 18 -39.56 20.28 -0.99
CA ARG A 18 -40.86 20.20 -0.28
C ARG A 18 -40.85 20.96 1.05
N LEU A 19 -39.72 20.93 1.76
CA LEU A 19 -39.53 21.66 3.01
C LEU A 19 -39.17 23.15 2.81
N LYS A 20 -39.06 23.61 1.55
CA LYS A 20 -38.65 24.98 1.17
C LYS A 20 -37.27 25.38 1.70
N LEU A 21 -36.40 24.42 1.93
CA LEU A 21 -35.02 24.63 2.40
C LEU A 21 -34.07 24.70 1.20
N PHE A 22 -34.23 25.73 0.38
CA PHE A 22 -33.46 25.89 -0.86
C PHE A 22 -31.97 26.17 -0.62
N ASP A 23 -31.64 26.80 0.51
CA ASP A 23 -30.27 27.13 0.90
C ASP A 23 -29.39 25.89 1.17
N LEU A 24 -30.02 24.72 1.38
CA LEU A 24 -29.36 23.44 1.60
C LEU A 24 -29.20 22.60 0.32
N ILE A 25 -29.73 23.08 -0.81
CA ILE A 25 -29.59 22.38 -2.10
C ILE A 25 -28.21 22.71 -2.65
N LEU A 26 -27.39 21.66 -2.83
CA LEU A 26 -26.07 21.81 -3.40
C LEU A 26 -26.11 22.36 -4.82
N THR A 27 -25.20 23.27 -5.09
CA THR A 27 -24.92 23.78 -6.43
C THR A 27 -24.32 22.69 -7.32
N PRO A 28 -24.39 22.84 -8.66
CA PRO A 28 -23.76 21.89 -9.59
C PRO A 28 -22.25 21.70 -9.32
N THR A 29 -21.56 22.77 -8.93
CA THR A 29 -20.13 22.76 -8.56
C THR A 29 -19.85 21.96 -7.30
N GLU A 30 -20.70 22.07 -6.28
CA GLU A 30 -20.55 21.27 -5.04
C GLU A 30 -20.80 19.78 -5.30
N ASN A 31 -21.73 19.46 -6.21
CA ASN A 31 -21.96 18.09 -6.64
C ASN A 31 -20.80 17.51 -7.45
N GLU A 32 -20.12 18.33 -8.25
CA GLU A 32 -18.87 17.93 -8.93
C GLU A 32 -17.77 17.62 -7.93
N ILE A 33 -17.54 18.49 -6.94
CA ILE A 33 -16.58 18.23 -5.85
C ILE A 33 -16.93 16.92 -5.12
N GLY A 34 -18.21 16.68 -4.84
CA GLY A 34 -18.67 15.45 -4.21
C GLY A 34 -18.31 14.19 -5.01
N ARG A 35 -18.49 14.23 -6.34
CA ARG A 35 -18.15 13.12 -7.24
C ARG A 35 -16.65 12.88 -7.31
N ASP A 36 -15.87 13.94 -7.49
CA ASP A 36 -14.40 13.90 -7.48
C ASP A 36 -13.86 13.21 -6.22
N LEU A 37 -14.43 13.56 -5.05
CA LEU A 37 -14.07 12.96 -3.77
C LEU A 37 -14.46 11.48 -3.68
N VAL A 38 -15.64 11.08 -4.17
CA VAL A 38 -16.07 9.68 -4.18
C VAL A 38 -15.14 8.84 -5.05
N ASP A 39 -14.83 9.31 -6.25
CA ASP A 39 -13.96 8.63 -7.19
C ASP A 39 -12.55 8.48 -6.64
N PHE A 40 -11.98 9.56 -6.08
CA PHE A 40 -10.68 9.53 -5.42
C PHE A 40 -10.64 8.53 -4.26
N LEU A 41 -11.65 8.54 -3.38
CA LEU A 41 -11.73 7.62 -2.23
C LEU A 41 -11.96 6.16 -2.64
N SER A 42 -12.64 5.91 -3.75
CA SER A 42 -12.88 4.55 -4.27
C SER A 42 -11.57 3.82 -4.59
N ALA A 43 -10.56 4.56 -5.03
CA ALA A 43 -9.25 3.98 -5.33
C ALA A 43 -8.51 3.52 -4.06
N PHE A 44 -8.68 4.21 -2.92
CA PHE A 44 -8.18 3.74 -1.62
C PHE A 44 -8.93 2.50 -1.10
N GLU A 45 -10.22 2.39 -1.40
CA GLU A 45 -11.02 1.23 -1.04
C GLU A 45 -10.51 -0.04 -1.74
N THR A 46 -10.07 0.08 -2.99
CA THR A 46 -9.41 -1.01 -3.73
C THR A 46 -8.10 -1.43 -3.05
N THR A 47 -7.23 -0.47 -2.72
CA THR A 47 -5.97 -0.69 -1.98
C THR A 47 -6.21 -1.38 -0.63
N ARG A 48 -7.22 -0.93 0.12
CA ARG A 48 -7.64 -1.55 1.39
C ARG A 48 -8.15 -2.97 1.20
N THR A 49 -8.95 -3.19 0.16
CA THR A 49 -9.52 -4.51 -0.14
C THR A 49 -8.40 -5.50 -0.43
N ILE A 50 -7.37 -5.12 -1.20
CA ILE A 50 -6.20 -5.98 -1.45
C ILE A 50 -5.49 -6.36 -0.14
N LEU A 51 -5.29 -5.39 0.76
CA LEU A 51 -4.72 -5.66 2.09
C LEU A 51 -5.57 -6.60 2.93
N SER A 52 -6.89 -6.47 2.84
CA SER A 52 -7.86 -7.15 3.72
C SER A 52 -8.35 -8.49 3.15
N ALA A 53 -8.27 -8.70 1.84
CA ALA A 53 -8.76 -9.90 1.15
C ALA A 53 -7.87 -11.13 1.36
N SER A 54 -6.70 -10.95 1.96
CA SER A 54 -5.72 -12.00 2.12
C SER A 54 -6.05 -12.89 3.33
N LYS A 55 -6.82 -13.97 3.10
CA LYS A 55 -6.88 -15.14 4.01
C LYS A 55 -5.48 -15.76 4.25
N SER A 56 -4.51 -15.43 3.41
CA SER A 56 -3.09 -15.78 3.54
C SER A 56 -2.29 -14.49 3.73
N TYR A 57 -1.93 -14.20 4.99
CA TYR A 57 -1.07 -13.12 5.49
C TYR A 57 -0.72 -11.96 4.52
N PRO A 58 -1.12 -10.70 4.82
CA PRO A 58 -0.59 -9.56 4.09
C PRO A 58 0.94 -9.53 4.21
N THR A 59 1.62 -9.82 3.11
CA THR A 59 3.08 -9.87 3.06
C THR A 59 3.63 -8.47 3.22
N ILE A 60 4.63 -8.31 4.09
CA ILE A 60 5.29 -7.03 4.35
C ILE A 60 5.88 -6.36 3.08
N SER A 61 6.09 -7.14 2.02
CA SER A 61 6.48 -6.68 0.69
C SER A 61 5.39 -5.85 0.00
N LEU A 62 4.10 -6.16 0.22
CA LEU A 62 2.98 -5.41 -0.37
C LEU A 62 2.88 -3.97 0.15
N CYS A 63 3.38 -3.68 1.36
CA CYS A 63 3.34 -2.34 1.93
C CYS A 63 4.01 -1.30 1.02
N LEU A 64 5.12 -1.66 0.37
CA LEU A 64 5.83 -0.75 -0.52
C LEU A 64 5.04 -0.50 -1.82
N LEU A 65 4.47 -1.56 -2.40
CA LEU A 65 3.61 -1.48 -3.59
C LEU A 65 2.41 -0.56 -3.35
N LEU A 66 1.74 -0.72 -2.21
CA LEU A 66 0.57 0.06 -1.86
C LEU A 66 0.93 1.52 -1.62
N ARG A 67 2.06 1.78 -0.98
CA ARG A 67 2.54 3.15 -0.79
C ARG A 67 2.83 3.84 -2.12
N ILE A 68 3.51 3.16 -3.05
CA ILE A 68 3.75 3.70 -4.40
C ILE A 68 2.44 3.97 -5.13
N LYS A 69 1.45 3.09 -4.97
CA LYS A 69 0.13 3.29 -5.55
C LYS A 69 -0.56 4.54 -4.97
N ILE A 70 -0.51 4.73 -3.66
CA ILE A 70 -1.07 5.92 -2.99
C ILE A 70 -0.33 7.18 -3.46
N GLU A 71 1.00 7.17 -3.47
CA GLU A 71 1.80 8.31 -3.96
C GLU A 71 1.45 8.64 -5.42
N SER A 72 1.33 7.63 -6.29
CA SER A 72 0.92 7.82 -7.68
C SER A 72 -0.48 8.44 -7.80
N MET A 73 -1.42 8.12 -6.92
CA MET A 73 -2.76 8.70 -6.91
C MET A 73 -2.77 10.15 -6.39
N LEU A 74 -1.93 10.45 -5.41
CA LEU A 74 -1.78 11.81 -4.88
C LEU A 74 -1.13 12.76 -5.89
N HIS A 75 -0.28 12.24 -6.78
CA HIS A 75 0.41 13.03 -7.80
C HIS A 75 -0.23 12.91 -9.20
N SER A 76 -1.35 12.19 -9.35
CA SER A 76 -2.02 12.10 -10.64
C SER A 76 -2.61 13.47 -11.01
N THR A 77 -2.22 14.01 -12.15
CA THR A 77 -2.74 15.26 -12.69
C THR A 77 -3.99 15.01 -13.52
N GLY A 78 -5.07 15.75 -13.28
CA GLY A 78 -6.33 15.66 -14.03
C GLY A 78 -7.11 16.97 -13.98
N THR A 79 -8.27 17.01 -14.65
CA THR A 79 -9.27 18.09 -14.48
C THR A 79 -10.02 17.88 -13.18
N GLU A 80 -9.34 18.12 -12.07
CA GLU A 80 -9.85 17.91 -10.72
C GLU A 80 -10.32 19.24 -10.13
N SER A 81 -11.32 19.20 -9.25
CA SER A 81 -11.69 20.38 -8.48
C SER A 81 -10.54 20.85 -7.58
N SER A 82 -10.45 22.17 -7.36
CA SER A 82 -9.41 22.77 -6.49
C SER A 82 -9.43 22.21 -5.06
N VAL A 83 -10.60 21.81 -4.57
CA VAL A 83 -10.77 21.15 -3.27
C VAL A 83 -10.08 19.78 -3.24
N LEU A 84 -10.19 19.00 -4.33
CA LEU A 84 -9.50 17.73 -4.43
C LEU A 84 -7.98 17.92 -4.52
N GLU A 85 -7.51 18.93 -5.24
CA GLU A 85 -6.08 19.27 -5.31
C GLU A 85 -5.52 19.61 -3.92
N GLU A 86 -6.23 20.44 -3.15
CA GLU A 86 -5.84 20.81 -1.79
C GLU A 86 -5.83 19.59 -0.86
N LEU A 87 -6.84 18.72 -0.96
CA LEU A 87 -6.87 17.46 -0.21
C LEU A 87 -5.68 16.55 -0.55
N LYS A 88 -5.35 16.41 -1.84
CA LYS A 88 -4.20 15.61 -2.28
C LYS A 88 -2.89 16.18 -1.75
N HIS A 89 -2.75 17.50 -1.78
CA HIS A 89 -1.58 18.19 -1.22
C HIS A 89 -1.43 17.87 0.28
N LEU A 90 -2.48 18.08 1.07
CA LEU A 90 -2.48 17.79 2.50
C LEU A 90 -2.15 16.32 2.81
N LEU A 91 -2.70 15.38 2.03
CA LEU A 91 -2.41 13.96 2.20
C LEU A 91 -0.96 13.62 1.82
N SER A 92 -0.42 14.27 0.79
CA SER A 92 0.96 14.08 0.34
C SER A 92 1.96 14.56 1.41
N GLU A 93 1.72 15.71 2.03
CA GLU A 93 2.56 16.23 3.12
C GLU A 93 2.66 15.27 4.32
N HIS A 94 1.58 14.51 4.58
CA HIS A 94 1.49 13.61 5.71
C HIS A 94 1.73 12.14 5.36
N ILE A 95 2.10 11.83 4.11
CA ILE A 95 2.20 10.44 3.65
C ILE A 95 3.28 9.66 4.41
N ASP A 96 4.42 10.31 4.70
CA ASP A 96 5.53 9.70 5.42
C ASP A 96 5.18 9.35 6.87
N ALA A 97 4.40 10.21 7.52
CA ALA A 97 3.95 10.01 8.88
C ALA A 97 2.86 8.92 8.97
N ARG A 98 1.93 8.89 8.00
CA ARG A 98 0.81 7.94 7.98
C ARG A 98 1.20 6.55 7.49
N PHE A 99 2.14 6.46 6.54
CA PHE A 99 2.58 5.21 5.92
C PHE A 99 4.11 5.11 5.90
N PRO A 100 4.77 5.02 7.06
CA PRO A 100 6.23 5.01 7.12
C PRO A 100 6.80 3.78 6.40
N ILE A 101 7.78 4.00 5.51
CA ILE A 101 8.59 2.91 4.95
C ILE A 101 9.66 2.56 5.97
N THR A 102 9.65 1.32 6.44
CA THR A 102 10.67 0.82 7.35
C THR A 102 11.73 -0.01 6.61
N PRO A 103 12.92 -0.20 7.20
CA PRO A 103 13.92 -1.14 6.67
C PRO A 103 13.37 -2.54 6.39
N LEU A 104 12.42 -3.00 7.21
CA LEU A 104 11.82 -4.33 7.07
C LEU A 104 10.93 -4.43 5.81
N ASN A 105 10.21 -3.36 5.45
CA ASN A 105 9.45 -3.30 4.21
C ASN A 105 10.37 -3.40 2.99
N ILE A 106 11.50 -2.69 3.02
CA ILE A 106 12.49 -2.72 1.95
C ILE A 106 13.16 -4.09 1.84
N CYS A 107 13.49 -4.73 2.96
CA CYS A 107 14.04 -6.09 2.93
C CYS A 107 13.02 -7.11 2.42
N GLY A 108 11.77 -7.04 2.86
CA GLY A 108 10.72 -7.91 2.34
C GLY A 108 10.51 -7.74 0.83
N PHE A 109 10.59 -6.50 0.35
CA PHE A 109 10.59 -6.17 -1.08
C PHE A 109 11.80 -6.77 -1.82
N LEU A 110 13.02 -6.59 -1.29
CA LEU A 110 14.25 -7.09 -1.92
C LEU A 110 14.30 -8.62 -2.01
N LEU A 111 13.63 -9.31 -1.09
CA LEU A 111 13.54 -10.77 -1.04
C LEU A 111 12.37 -11.33 -1.86
N ASP A 112 11.50 -10.48 -2.42
CA ASP A 112 10.36 -10.88 -3.25
C ASP A 112 10.71 -10.74 -4.75
N PRO A 113 10.96 -11.85 -5.48
CA PRO A 113 11.34 -11.80 -6.88
C PRO A 113 10.29 -11.13 -7.78
N SER A 114 9.01 -11.18 -7.37
CA SER A 114 7.91 -10.61 -8.15
C SER A 114 7.96 -9.08 -8.17
N GLN A 115 8.70 -8.46 -7.26
CA GLN A 115 8.70 -7.00 -7.06
C GLN A 115 10.01 -6.33 -7.50
N LEU A 116 11.03 -7.07 -7.95
CA LEU A 116 12.37 -6.55 -8.27
C LEU A 116 12.44 -5.37 -9.25
N LYS A 117 11.36 -5.09 -9.99
CA LYS A 117 11.27 -3.97 -10.95
C LYS A 117 10.96 -2.62 -10.31
N ILE A 118 10.55 -2.56 -9.04
CA ILE A 118 10.23 -1.31 -8.38
C ILE A 118 11.53 -0.58 -7.99
N ASP A 119 11.56 0.72 -8.27
CA ASP A 119 12.68 1.57 -7.89
C ASP A 119 12.63 1.93 -6.40
N ILE A 120 13.67 1.55 -5.66
CA ILE A 120 13.88 1.90 -4.24
C ILE A 120 15.03 2.88 -4.03
N SER A 121 15.59 3.44 -5.11
CA SER A 121 16.77 4.32 -5.08
C SER A 121 16.54 5.56 -4.22
N ARG A 122 15.31 6.10 -4.23
CA ARG A 122 14.93 7.23 -3.36
C ARG A 122 15.16 6.90 -1.88
N TYR A 123 14.66 5.76 -1.41
CA TYR A 123 14.83 5.32 -0.02
C TYR A 123 16.31 5.11 0.32
N LEU A 124 17.05 4.40 -0.55
CA LEU A 124 18.47 4.11 -0.34
C LEU A 124 19.31 5.38 -0.25
N THR A 125 19.01 6.37 -1.10
CA THR A 125 19.69 7.67 -1.14
C THR A 125 19.39 8.49 0.11
N GLN A 126 18.12 8.60 0.50
CA GLN A 126 17.71 9.33 1.71
C GLN A 126 18.34 8.74 2.97
N ASN A 127 18.44 7.41 3.06
CA ASN A 127 19.01 6.71 4.21
C ASN A 127 20.53 6.47 4.11
N LYS A 128 21.19 6.98 3.06
CA LYS A 128 22.64 6.81 2.81
C LYS A 128 23.10 5.35 2.97
N THR A 129 22.33 4.42 2.42
CA THR A 129 22.57 2.97 2.57
C THR A 129 22.56 2.27 1.21
N ARG A 130 23.05 1.02 1.21
CA ARG A 130 23.04 0.13 0.04
C ARG A 130 22.19 -1.10 0.33
N LYS A 131 21.69 -1.75 -0.73
CA LYS A 131 20.80 -2.93 -0.62
C LYS A 131 21.43 -4.03 0.23
N GLU A 132 22.70 -4.34 -0.03
CA GLU A 132 23.46 -5.40 0.62
C GLU A 132 23.68 -5.08 2.11
N LYS A 133 24.05 -3.84 2.41
CA LYS A 133 24.25 -3.37 3.78
C LYS A 133 22.96 -3.48 4.60
N LEU A 134 21.83 -3.07 4.01
CA LEU A 134 20.52 -3.16 4.64
C LEU A 134 20.16 -4.62 4.97
N LEU A 135 20.35 -5.55 4.03
CA LEU A 135 20.07 -6.97 4.25
C LEU A 135 20.98 -7.58 5.34
N LEU A 136 22.28 -7.27 5.31
CA LEU A 136 23.24 -7.74 6.32
C LEU A 136 22.90 -7.22 7.72
N ASP A 137 22.52 -5.94 7.83
CA ASP A 137 22.14 -5.34 9.10
C ASP A 137 20.86 -6.00 9.66
N MET A 138 19.90 -6.35 8.78
CA MET A 138 18.69 -7.07 9.20
C MET A 138 18.97 -8.52 9.63
N ILE A 139 19.85 -9.25 8.94
CA ILE A 139 20.28 -10.61 9.33
C ILE A 139 20.91 -10.58 10.73
N LYS A 140 21.82 -9.64 10.98
CA LYS A 140 22.44 -9.44 12.31
C LYS A 140 21.41 -9.09 13.37
N ARG A 141 20.48 -8.19 13.04
CA ARG A 141 19.44 -7.72 13.96
C ARG A 141 18.48 -8.84 14.40
N PHE A 142 18.13 -9.74 13.50
CA PHE A 142 17.26 -10.88 13.81
C PHE A 142 18.01 -12.08 14.40
N LYS A 143 19.32 -11.98 14.65
CA LYS A 143 20.16 -13.08 15.14
C LYS A 143 19.94 -14.36 14.32
N ILE A 144 19.83 -14.22 13.00
CA ILE A 144 19.78 -15.39 12.12
C ILE A 144 21.20 -15.96 12.13
N ASP A 145 21.48 -16.84 13.10
CA ASP A 145 22.77 -17.50 13.23
C ASP A 145 22.95 -18.44 12.03
N HIS A 146 23.78 -18.00 11.08
CA HIS A 146 24.18 -18.80 9.93
C HIS A 146 24.75 -20.17 10.34
N ALA A 147 25.30 -20.30 11.56
CA ALA A 147 25.88 -21.54 12.07
C ALA A 147 24.86 -22.64 12.39
N ALA A 148 23.62 -22.30 12.73
CA ALA A 148 22.61 -23.31 13.08
C ALA A 148 21.94 -23.93 11.84
N HIS A 149 21.76 -23.13 10.77
CA HIS A 149 21.02 -23.57 9.58
C HIS A 149 21.86 -24.32 8.53
N ILE A 150 23.18 -24.09 8.45
CA ILE A 150 24.05 -24.87 7.54
C ILE A 150 24.06 -26.34 7.95
N ASN A 151 24.05 -26.64 9.26
CA ASN A 151 23.96 -28.01 9.76
C ASN A 151 22.62 -28.67 9.42
N THR A 152 21.51 -27.91 9.34
CA THR A 152 20.21 -28.47 8.95
C THR A 152 20.15 -28.78 7.45
N VAL A 153 20.72 -27.93 6.59
CA VAL A 153 20.74 -28.15 5.14
C VAL A 153 21.73 -29.24 4.74
N GLN A 154 22.88 -29.34 5.41
CA GLN A 154 23.83 -30.43 5.20
C GLN A 154 23.28 -31.79 5.68
N ASN A 155 22.52 -31.82 6.79
CA ASN A 155 21.88 -33.07 7.26
C ASN A 155 20.77 -33.56 6.32
N ILE A 156 20.04 -32.68 5.64
CA ILE A 156 19.05 -33.08 4.63
C ILE A 156 19.74 -33.70 3.40
N HIS A 157 20.92 -33.22 3.03
CA HIS A 157 21.69 -33.73 1.89
C HIS A 157 22.39 -35.08 2.18
N THR A 158 22.74 -35.36 3.44
CA THR A 158 23.26 -36.67 3.88
C THR A 158 22.15 -37.72 4.04
N LEU A 159 20.96 -37.33 4.50
CA LEU A 159 19.79 -38.23 4.59
C LEU A 159 19.23 -38.66 3.23
N SER A 160 19.38 -37.82 2.20
CA SER A 160 18.95 -38.11 0.82
C SER A 160 19.99 -38.89 0.00
N THR A 161 21.24 -39.01 0.49
CA THR A 161 22.29 -39.85 -0.12
C THR A 161 22.44 -41.20 0.58
N SER A 162 22.00 -41.34 1.83
CA SER A 162 21.99 -42.63 2.55
C SER A 162 20.79 -43.53 2.23
N SER A 163 19.74 -42.99 1.62
CA SER A 163 18.51 -43.74 1.28
C SER A 163 18.57 -44.43 -0.09
N SER A 164 19.62 -44.21 -0.88
CA SER A 164 19.86 -44.86 -2.18
C SER A 164 20.92 -46.00 -2.14
N ALA A 165 21.47 -46.32 -0.96
CA ALA A 165 22.55 -47.31 -0.82
C ALA A 165 22.14 -48.64 -0.14
N SER A 166 20.85 -48.85 0.14
CA SER A 166 20.36 -50.08 0.81
C SER A 166 19.25 -50.77 0.01
N THR A 167 19.55 -51.14 -1.23
CA THR A 167 18.90 -52.26 -1.94
C THR A 167 19.95 -52.93 -2.81
N SER A 168 20.62 -53.93 -2.25
CA SER A 168 21.41 -54.93 -2.97
C SER A 168 21.28 -56.22 -2.18
#